data_AF-A0A2H9Q493-F1
#
_entry.id   AF-A0A2H9Q493-F1
#
_cell.length_a   1.000
_cell.length_b   1.000
_cell.length_c   1.000
_cell.angle_alpha   90.00
_cell.angle_beta   90.00
_cell.angle_gamma   90.00
#
_symmetry.space_group_name_H-M   'P 1'
#
loop_
_entity.id
_entity.type
_entity.pdbx_description
1 polymer ?
#
loop_
_entity_poly.entity_id
_entity_poly.type
_entity_poly.pdbx_seq_one_letter_code
_entity_poly.pdbx_strand_id
1 'polypeptide(L)'
;MTRKAMGNSTKKDDVKTGKDVKKPSLKEVSKYFKQDHLTRPIIKYIYYPPSVFYSWIAVSLGISAHLVNLLGLASTISAALIIYYLGGMWMILAGFLVMFGLVADLSDGTVARYYNKKNAMGKWLDESSGFIGICAVFFALMMKNFMETG
;
A
#
# COMPACT_ATOMS: atom_id res chain seq x y z
N MET A 1 54.08 13.20 -14.69
CA MET A 1 53.29 11.98 -14.44
C MET A 1 51.89 12.18 -14.97
N THR A 2 51.43 11.21 -15.75
CA THR A 2 50.37 11.27 -16.75
C THR A 2 48.96 11.14 -16.15
N ARG A 3 47.99 11.79 -16.81
CA ARG A 3 46.54 11.74 -16.57
C ARG A 3 46.01 10.30 -16.40
N LYS A 4 45.03 10.12 -15.50
CA LYS A 4 43.91 9.20 -15.75
C LYS A 4 42.60 9.88 -15.35
N ALA A 5 41.89 10.31 -16.38
CA ALA A 5 40.53 10.83 -16.30
C ALA A 5 39.52 9.68 -16.26
N MET A 6 38.32 10.02 -15.76
CA MET A 6 37.02 9.44 -16.10
C MET A 6 36.70 7.99 -15.69
N GLY A 7 35.54 7.87 -15.04
CA GLY A 7 34.87 6.59 -14.79
C GLY A 7 33.49 6.78 -14.17
N ASN A 8 32.70 7.68 -14.74
CA ASN A 8 31.28 7.88 -14.47
C ASN A 8 30.54 6.52 -14.51
N SER A 9 29.99 6.06 -13.38
CA SER A 9 28.99 4.98 -13.36
C SER A 9 27.76 5.45 -12.57
N THR A 10 27.17 6.52 -13.09
CA THR A 10 25.71 6.68 -13.02
C THR A 10 25.09 5.42 -13.64
N LYS A 11 24.83 4.40 -12.81
CA LYS A 11 23.80 3.41 -13.11
C LYS A 11 22.50 4.21 -13.24
N LYS A 12 22.17 4.57 -14.47
CA LYS A 12 20.80 4.86 -14.87
C LYS A 12 20.01 3.62 -14.49
N ASP A 13 19.39 3.66 -13.33
CA ASP A 13 18.36 2.69 -12.99
C ASP A 13 17.29 2.83 -14.07
N ASP A 14 17.17 1.79 -14.88
CA ASP A 14 16.19 1.69 -15.95
C ASP A 14 14.81 1.96 -15.36
N VAL A 15 14.28 3.16 -15.61
CA VAL A 15 12.91 3.54 -15.26
C VAL A 15 12.01 2.62 -16.08
N LYS A 16 11.58 1.50 -15.49
CA LYS A 16 10.62 0.59 -16.11
C LYS A 16 9.29 1.34 -16.28
N THR A 17 9.09 1.93 -17.45
CA THR A 17 7.79 2.45 -17.88
C THR A 17 6.82 1.29 -18.02
N GLY A 18 5.60 1.44 -17.49
CA GLY A 18 4.60 0.38 -17.33
C GLY A 18 4.11 -0.31 -18.63
N LYS A 19 4.75 -0.06 -19.77
CA LYS A 19 4.46 -0.72 -21.06
C LYS A 19 5.48 -1.80 -21.46
N ASP A 20 6.63 -1.90 -20.79
CA ASP A 20 7.74 -2.79 -21.20
C ASP A 20 8.06 -3.92 -20.20
N VAL A 21 7.22 -4.14 -19.18
CA VAL A 21 7.50 -5.15 -18.15
C VAL A 21 6.86 -6.49 -18.53
N LYS A 22 7.70 -7.43 -18.99
CA LYS A 22 7.40 -8.87 -19.06
C LYS A 22 6.75 -9.30 -17.73
N LYS A 23 5.56 -9.90 -17.74
CA LYS A 23 4.76 -10.22 -16.53
C LYS A 23 5.67 -10.73 -15.39
N PRO A 24 5.82 -9.98 -14.30
CA PRO A 24 6.79 -10.32 -13.26
C PRO A 24 6.34 -11.57 -12.50
N SER A 25 7.29 -12.35 -11.99
CA SER A 25 6.98 -13.48 -11.11
C SER A 25 6.65 -12.99 -9.69
N LEU A 26 5.80 -13.70 -8.96
CA LEU A 26 5.52 -13.43 -7.53
C LEU A 26 6.83 -13.35 -6.71
N LYS A 27 7.82 -14.19 -7.02
CA LYS A 27 9.15 -14.18 -6.37
C LYS A 27 9.98 -12.93 -6.69
N GLU A 28 9.73 -12.30 -7.83
CA GLU A 28 10.40 -11.06 -8.22
C GLU A 28 9.84 -9.88 -7.42
N VAL A 29 8.51 -9.79 -7.33
CA VAL A 29 7.80 -8.74 -6.57
C VAL A 29 8.10 -8.85 -5.07
N SER A 30 8.15 -10.07 -4.53
CA SER A 30 8.41 -10.31 -3.11
C SER A 30 9.79 -9.80 -2.65
N LYS A 31 10.75 -9.63 -3.57
CA LYS A 31 12.09 -9.08 -3.28
C LYS A 31 12.06 -7.58 -2.94
N TYR A 32 11.06 -6.86 -3.42
CA TYR A 32 10.93 -5.41 -3.21
C TYR A 32 10.17 -5.06 -1.91
N PHE A 33 9.60 -6.06 -1.24
CA PHE A 33 8.97 -5.89 0.06
C PHE A 33 10.00 -5.48 1.13
N LYS A 34 9.63 -4.60 2.06
CA LYS A 34 10.61 -4.05 3.03
C LYS A 34 10.98 -5.13 4.04
N GLN A 35 12.26 -5.48 4.13
CA GLN A 35 12.74 -6.41 5.16
C GLN A 35 12.46 -5.91 6.58
N ASP A 36 12.46 -4.58 6.81
CA ASP A 36 12.06 -4.00 8.10
C ASP A 36 10.64 -4.40 8.51
N HIS A 37 9.68 -4.50 7.59
CA HIS A 37 8.31 -4.87 7.93
C HIS A 37 8.19 -6.36 8.32
N LEU A 38 9.10 -7.21 7.83
CA LEU A 38 9.16 -8.63 8.19
C LEU A 38 9.67 -8.86 9.63
N THR A 39 10.21 -7.84 10.30
CA THR A 39 10.57 -7.92 11.73
C THR A 39 9.33 -7.98 12.63
N ARG A 40 8.17 -7.50 12.15
CA ARG A 40 6.91 -7.53 12.88
C ARG A 40 6.18 -8.84 12.59
N PRO A 41 5.96 -9.72 13.59
CA PRO A 41 5.41 -11.06 13.36
C PRO A 41 4.02 -11.03 12.72
N ILE A 42 3.17 -10.09 13.13
CA ILE A 42 1.83 -9.91 12.56
C ILE A 42 1.90 -9.59 11.05
N ILE A 43 2.79 -8.68 10.65
CA ILE A 43 2.93 -8.31 9.24
C ILE A 43 3.50 -9.49 8.44
N LYS A 44 4.50 -10.18 9.00
CA LYS A 44 5.14 -11.32 8.34
C LYS A 44 4.20 -12.49 8.07
N TYR A 45 3.32 -12.84 9.00
CA TYR A 45 2.48 -14.04 8.85
C TYR A 45 1.11 -13.75 8.26
N ILE A 46 0.52 -12.57 8.53
CA ILE A 46 -0.85 -12.27 8.13
C ILE A 46 -0.88 -11.39 6.88
N TYR A 47 -0.12 -10.29 6.87
CA TYR A 47 -0.25 -9.27 5.82
C TYR A 47 0.73 -9.45 4.65
N TYR A 48 1.85 -10.13 4.86
CA TYR A 48 2.86 -10.35 3.82
C TYR A 48 2.33 -11.17 2.64
N PRO A 49 1.72 -12.36 2.82
CA PRO A 49 1.19 -13.12 1.69
C PRO A 49 0.17 -12.34 0.82
N PRO A 50 -0.87 -11.69 1.39
CA PRO A 50 -1.83 -10.94 0.60
C PRO A 50 -1.22 -9.66 -0.01
N SER A 51 -0.29 -8.99 0.68
CA SER A 51 0.36 -7.79 0.12
C SER A 51 1.24 -8.10 -1.09
N VAL A 52 1.98 -9.21 -1.09
CA VAL A 52 2.79 -9.64 -2.25
C VAL A 52 1.90 -10.01 -3.43
N PHE A 53 0.79 -10.71 -3.18
CA PHE A 53 -0.18 -11.06 -4.22
C PHE A 53 -0.84 -9.81 -4.81
N TYR A 54 -1.29 -8.87 -3.96
CA TYR A 54 -1.92 -7.63 -4.40
C TYR A 54 -0.94 -6.73 -5.16
N SER A 55 0.31 -6.60 -4.67
CA SER A 55 1.39 -5.93 -5.37
C SER A 55 1.67 -6.55 -6.74
N TRP A 56 1.67 -7.89 -6.84
CA TRP A 56 1.86 -8.59 -8.09
C TRP A 56 0.75 -8.30 -9.09
N ILE A 57 -0.51 -8.26 -8.67
CA ILE A 57 -1.64 -7.85 -9.50
C ILE A 57 -1.43 -6.41 -9.99
N ALA A 58 -1.13 -5.48 -9.08
CA ALA A 58 -0.95 -4.07 -9.40
C ALA A 58 0.17 -3.86 -10.44
N VAL A 59 1.33 -4.50 -10.25
CA VAL A 59 2.45 -4.41 -11.22
C VAL A 59 2.08 -5.11 -12.53
N SER A 60 1.40 -6.25 -12.49
CA SER A 60 0.98 -6.99 -13.69
C SER A 60 -0.03 -6.22 -14.54
N LEU A 61 -0.85 -5.37 -13.91
CA LEU A 61 -1.81 -4.48 -14.57
C LEU A 61 -1.21 -3.11 -14.93
N GLY A 62 0.06 -2.85 -14.60
CA GLY A 62 0.70 -1.56 -14.85
C GLY A 62 0.15 -0.41 -14.00
N ILE A 63 -0.49 -0.73 -12.87
CA ILE A 63 -1.13 0.24 -11.99
C ILE A 63 -0.06 1.04 -11.22
N SER A 64 -0.26 2.36 -11.19
CA SER A 64 0.55 3.30 -10.40
C SER A 64 0.39 3.05 -8.90
N ALA A 65 1.47 3.18 -8.12
CA ALA A 65 1.42 3.10 -6.66
C ALA A 65 0.38 4.05 -6.05
N HIS A 66 0.23 5.26 -6.60
CA HIS A 66 -0.78 6.23 -6.11
C HIS A 66 -2.21 5.71 -6.26
N LEU A 67 -2.50 4.96 -7.33
CA LEU A 67 -3.83 4.39 -7.53
C LEU A 67 -4.08 3.24 -6.55
N VAL A 68 -3.05 2.43 -6.26
CA VAL A 68 -3.12 1.37 -5.24
C VAL A 68 -3.45 1.96 -3.87
N ASN A 69 -2.74 3.01 -3.46
CA ASN A 69 -3.02 3.72 -2.22
C ASN A 69 -4.43 4.34 -2.21
N LEU A 70 -4.83 5.01 -3.30
CA LEU A 70 -6.17 5.60 -3.40
C LEU A 70 -7.29 4.56 -3.25
N LEU A 71 -7.11 3.35 -3.80
CA LEU A 71 -8.05 2.24 -3.62
C LEU A 71 -8.08 1.74 -2.16
N GLY A 72 -6.92 1.68 -1.50
CA GLY A 72 -6.82 1.36 -0.08
C GLY A 72 -7.55 2.38 0.80
N LEU A 73 -7.36 3.67 0.54
CA LEU A 73 -8.04 4.75 1.23
C LEU A 73 -9.55 4.73 0.97
N ALA A 74 -9.98 4.52 -0.28
CA ALA A 74 -11.39 4.40 -0.61
C ALA A 74 -12.05 3.22 0.13
N SER A 75 -11.33 2.10 0.28
CA SER A 75 -11.79 0.94 1.05
C SER A 75 -11.95 1.27 2.54
N THR A 76 -10.98 1.94 3.16
CA THR A 76 -11.07 2.30 4.59
C THR A 76 -12.15 3.34 4.87
N ILE A 77 -12.35 4.32 3.98
CA ILE A 77 -13.46 5.28 4.09
C ILE A 77 -14.81 4.56 3.94
N SER A 78 -14.92 3.64 2.98
CA SER A 78 -16.14 2.85 2.81
C SER A 78 -16.43 2.00 4.05
N ALA A 79 -15.40 1.43 4.68
CA ALA A 79 -15.55 0.72 5.96
C ALA A 79 -16.08 1.64 7.07
N ALA A 80 -15.54 2.87 7.18
CA ALA A 80 -16.02 3.85 8.16
C ALA A 80 -17.50 4.21 7.94
N LEU A 81 -17.93 4.39 6.68
CA LEU A 81 -19.34 4.64 6.35
C LEU A 81 -20.23 3.43 6.71
N ILE A 82 -19.79 2.20 6.43
CA ILE A 82 -20.53 0.98 6.79
C ILE A 82 -20.68 0.85 8.30
N ILE A 83 -19.61 1.14 9.06
CA ILE A 83 -19.64 1.16 10.52
C ILE A 83 -20.70 2.15 10.98
N TYR A 84 -20.63 3.40 10.52
CA TYR A 84 -21.54 4.45 10.95
C TYR A 84 -23.01 4.12 10.65
N TYR A 85 -23.35 3.78 9.40
CA TYR A 85 -24.74 3.65 8.95
C TYR A 85 -25.38 2.28 9.20
N LEU A 86 -24.66 1.17 9.02
CA LEU A 86 -25.30 -0.16 8.96
C LEU A 86 -25.17 -0.93 10.28
N GLY A 87 -23.97 -1.01 10.86
CA GLY A 87 -23.73 -1.79 12.09
C GLY A 87 -24.04 -3.29 11.99
N GLY A 88 -24.06 -3.97 13.15
CA GLY A 88 -24.38 -5.39 13.25
C GLY A 88 -23.46 -6.28 12.41
N MET A 89 -24.05 -7.19 11.61
CA MET A 89 -23.29 -8.10 10.74
C MET A 89 -22.41 -7.38 9.70
N TRP A 90 -22.78 -6.15 9.32
CA TRP A 90 -22.00 -5.35 8.37
C TRP A 90 -20.66 -4.87 8.94
N MET A 91 -20.48 -4.92 10.27
CA MET A 91 -19.18 -4.66 10.90
C MET A 91 -18.12 -5.69 10.50
N ILE A 92 -18.52 -6.94 10.21
CA ILE A 92 -17.60 -7.96 9.71
C ILE A 92 -17.05 -7.53 8.33
N LEU A 93 -17.94 -7.09 7.44
CA LEU A 93 -17.57 -6.55 6.13
C LEU A 93 -16.66 -5.32 6.29
N ALA A 94 -17.01 -4.39 7.17
CA ALA A 94 -16.16 -3.22 7.43
C ALA A 94 -14.76 -3.61 7.93
N GLY A 95 -14.65 -4.61 8.81
CA GLY A 95 -13.36 -5.14 9.26
C GLY A 95 -12.53 -5.70 8.10
N PHE A 96 -13.15 -6.43 7.18
CA PHE A 96 -12.47 -6.90 5.97
C PHE A 96 -12.00 -5.75 5.07
N LEU A 97 -12.78 -4.68 4.91
CA LEU A 97 -12.39 -3.52 4.12
C LEU A 97 -11.22 -2.73 4.75
N VAL A 98 -11.17 -2.65 6.09
CA VAL A 98 -10.02 -2.06 6.80
C VAL A 98 -8.76 -2.91 6.60
N MET A 99 -8.88 -4.24 6.71
CA MET A 99 -7.78 -5.17 6.44
C MET A 99 -7.27 -5.02 5.01
N PHE A 100 -8.17 -4.89 4.04
CA PHE A 100 -7.81 -4.64 2.64
C PHE A 100 -7.05 -3.32 2.46
N GLY A 101 -7.48 -2.25 3.15
CA GLY A 101 -6.77 -0.98 3.15
C GLY A 101 -5.32 -1.09 3.62
N LEU A 102 -5.08 -1.82 4.72
CA LEU A 102 -3.73 -2.08 5.25
C LEU A 102 -2.87 -2.89 4.27
N VAL A 103 -3.47 -3.87 3.57
CA VAL A 103 -2.78 -4.64 2.54
C VAL A 103 -2.39 -3.75 1.36
N ALA A 104 -3.26 -2.80 0.97
CA ALA A 104 -2.99 -1.86 -0.11
C ALA A 104 -1.84 -0.89 0.22
N ASP A 105 -1.78 -0.38 1.45
CA ASP A 105 -0.70 0.47 2.01
C ASP A 105 0.67 -0.27 2.08
N LEU A 106 0.67 -1.57 2.38
CA LEU A 106 1.90 -2.36 2.28
C LEU A 106 2.32 -2.61 0.82
N SER A 107 1.34 -2.59 -0.09
CA SER A 107 1.53 -2.94 -1.49
C SER A 107 2.00 -1.77 -2.33
N ASP A 108 1.48 -0.55 -2.10
CA ASP A 108 1.87 0.63 -2.87
C ASP A 108 3.37 0.95 -2.68
N GLY A 109 3.92 0.76 -1.47
CA GLY A 109 5.33 0.90 -1.16
C GLY A 109 6.19 -0.18 -1.83
N THR A 110 5.63 -1.37 -2.05
CA THR A 110 6.29 -2.45 -2.81
C THR A 110 6.28 -2.15 -4.31
N VAL A 111 5.15 -1.67 -4.84
CA VAL A 111 4.97 -1.24 -6.23
C VAL A 111 5.86 -0.04 -6.57
N ALA A 112 5.94 0.96 -5.69
CA ALA A 112 6.79 2.14 -5.87
C ALA A 112 8.28 1.77 -5.96
N ARG A 113 8.73 0.77 -5.18
CA ARG A 113 10.09 0.24 -5.26
C ARG A 113 10.32 -0.60 -6.51
N TYR A 114 9.32 -1.36 -6.95
CA TYR A 114 9.40 -2.11 -8.20
C TYR A 114 9.64 -1.19 -9.40
N TYR A 115 8.92 -0.06 -9.47
CA TYR A 115 9.09 0.93 -10.53
C TYR A 115 10.23 1.92 -10.29
N ASN A 116 10.93 1.83 -9.15
CA ASN A 116 11.94 2.78 -8.68
C ASN A 116 11.47 4.26 -8.72
N LYS A 117 10.15 4.48 -8.59
CA LYS A 117 9.52 5.80 -8.60
C LYS A 117 9.25 6.25 -7.17
N LYS A 118 10.31 6.56 -6.42
CA LYS A 118 10.19 7.15 -5.09
C LYS A 118 10.06 8.67 -5.19
N ASN A 119 8.83 9.17 -5.27
CA ASN A 119 8.57 10.59 -5.19
C ASN A 119 8.31 10.99 -3.71
N ALA A 120 8.96 12.05 -3.24
CA ALA A 120 8.77 12.56 -1.87
C ALA A 120 7.30 12.94 -1.59
N MET A 121 6.63 13.55 -2.57
CA MET A 121 5.19 13.84 -2.51
C MET A 121 4.34 12.56 -2.40
N GLY A 122 4.76 11.49 -3.08
CA GLY A 122 4.09 10.18 -3.01
C GLY A 122 4.15 9.56 -1.62
N LYS A 123 5.34 9.63 -1.01
CA LYS A 123 5.56 9.15 0.36
C LYS A 123 4.76 9.94 1.39
N TRP A 124 4.66 11.25 1.21
CA TRP A 124 3.85 12.10 2.09
C TRP A 124 2.36 11.79 1.95
N LEU A 125 1.87 11.57 0.73
CA LEU A 125 0.48 11.19 0.48
C LEU A 125 0.15 9.83 1.11
N ASP A 126 1.05 8.86 0.95
CA ASP A 126 0.97 7.50 1.53
C ASP A 126 0.88 7.53 3.07
N GLU A 127 1.79 8.26 3.72
CA GLU A 127 1.73 8.43 5.17
C GLU A 127 0.44 9.14 5.62
N SER A 128 -0.01 10.16 4.87
CA SER A 128 -1.22 10.92 5.20
C SER A 128 -2.50 10.11 5.03
N SER A 129 -2.61 9.31 3.96
CA SER A 129 -3.78 8.45 3.72
C SER A 129 -3.96 7.40 4.80
N GLY A 130 -2.87 6.81 5.30
CA GLY A 130 -2.93 5.89 6.42
C GLY A 130 -3.53 6.53 7.68
N PHE A 131 -3.07 7.73 8.04
CA PHE A 131 -3.61 8.49 9.18
C PHE A 131 -5.08 8.88 8.98
N ILE A 132 -5.44 9.41 7.81
CA ILE A 132 -6.81 9.82 7.50
C ILE A 132 -7.78 8.63 7.60
N GLY A 133 -7.40 7.49 7.02
CA GLY A 133 -8.22 6.27 7.05
C GLY A 133 -8.45 5.76 8.47
N ILE A 134 -7.40 5.72 9.31
CA ILE A 134 -7.53 5.26 10.70
C ILE A 134 -8.38 6.22 11.54
N CYS A 135 -8.17 7.53 11.40
CA CYS A 135 -8.96 8.56 12.08
C CYS A 135 -10.44 8.45 11.70
N ALA A 136 -10.75 8.23 10.41
CA ALA A 136 -12.11 8.07 9.93
C ALA A 136 -12.81 6.85 10.55
N VAL A 137 -12.12 5.70 10.64
CA VAL A 137 -12.68 4.48 11.24
C VAL A 137 -12.96 4.66 12.72
N PHE A 138 -12.00 5.21 13.48
CA PHE A 138 -12.20 5.47 14.91
C PHE A 138 -13.31 6.49 15.16
N PHE A 139 -13.35 7.55 14.36
CA PHE A 139 -14.42 8.55 14.44
C PHE A 139 -15.79 7.93 14.17
N ALA A 140 -15.91 7.11 13.11
CA ALA A 140 -17.17 6.42 12.80
C ALA A 140 -17.61 5.46 13.90
N LEU A 141 -16.68 4.71 14.50
CA LEU A 141 -16.96 3.84 15.65
C LEU A 141 -17.46 4.64 16.85
N MET A 142 -16.78 5.73 17.20
CA MET A 142 -17.19 6.59 18.33
C MET A 142 -18.58 7.18 18.11
N MET A 143 -18.81 7.76 16.93
CA MET A 143 -20.10 8.37 16.60
C MET A 143 -21.23 7.35 16.62
N LYS A 144 -21.00 6.14 16.09
CA LYS A 144 -21.99 5.06 16.15
C LYS A 144 -22.33 4.67 17.59
N ASN A 145 -21.32 4.42 18.42
CA ASN A 145 -21.53 4.05 19.82
C ASN A 145 -22.24 5.17 20.60
N PHE A 146 -21.91 6.43 20.33
CA PHE A 146 -22.56 7.58 20.93
C PHE A 146 -24.06 7.61 20.57
N MET A 147 -24.42 7.38 19.31
CA MET A 147 -25.83 7.34 18.88
C MET A 147 -26.63 6.16 19.45
N GLU A 148 -25.98 5.03 19.74
CA GLU A 148 -26.64 3.85 20.30
C GLU A 148 -26.81 3.92 21.83
N THR A 149 -26.01 4.74 22.52
CA THR A 149 -26.00 4.83 23.99
C THR A 149 -26.63 6.12 24.53
N GLY A 150 -26.73 7.17 23.72
CA GLY A 150 -27.28 8.48 24.09
C GLY A 150 -28.74 8.66 23.69
#